data_AF-A0A1V0U398-F1
#
_entry.id   AF-A0A1V0U398-F1
#
_cell.length_a   1.000
_cell.length_b   1.000
_cell.length_c   1.000
_cell.angle_alpha   90.00
_cell.angle_beta   90.00
_cell.angle_gamma   90.00
#
_symmetry.space_group_name_H-M   'P 1'
#
loop_
_entity.id
_entity.type
_entity.pdbx_description
1 polymer ?
#
loop_
_entity_poly.entity_id
_entity_poly.type
_entity_poly.pdbx_seq_one_letter_code
_entity_poly.pdbx_strand_id
1 'polypeptide(L)'
;MSDGDDVEALLRERLHRADEQIEVPAGLWARIKESGTVPGPAAPVTLTGRVPPGTPVTPAAPVPVGGSVRLGPSRRRAYAVVLSVAATVAAVALGAWWLLRPAGTGPPPAAAVRAVPIAVYNSEAACRHLRSLECALRLAKDPYVPYSEPGNFVGRVWHGDVLSAHCVVTDGRLIQDEAGVTSTRWYLVTARKGMTGWLPGVRTRNTQEVPVCSPGEGRPSGGP
;
A
#
# COMPACT_ATOMS: atom_id res chain seq x y z
N MET A 1 -49.03 -12.13 -13.29
CA MET A 1 -47.61 -12.54 -13.33
C MET A 1 -47.24 -12.93 -14.77
N SER A 2 -47.53 -12.09 -15.76
CA SER A 2 -47.30 -12.42 -17.20
C SER A 2 -46.39 -11.39 -17.87
N ASP A 3 -46.57 -10.10 -17.56
CA ASP A 3 -45.78 -9.01 -18.16
C ASP A 3 -44.26 -9.11 -17.92
N GLY A 4 -43.81 -9.74 -16.84
CA GLY A 4 -42.37 -9.87 -16.53
C GLY A 4 -41.65 -10.84 -17.47
N ASP A 5 -42.30 -11.97 -17.77
CA ASP A 5 -41.71 -13.03 -18.58
C ASP A 5 -41.66 -12.62 -20.06
N ASP A 6 -42.66 -11.86 -20.52
CA ASP A 6 -42.71 -11.31 -21.87
C ASP A 6 -41.61 -10.26 -22.11
N VAL A 7 -41.33 -9.42 -21.11
CA VAL A 7 -40.23 -8.43 -21.18
C VAL A 7 -38.87 -9.13 -21.21
N GLU A 8 -38.68 -10.18 -20.42
CA GLU A 8 -37.43 -10.95 -20.41
C GLU A 8 -37.18 -11.64 -21.76
N ALA A 9 -38.22 -12.24 -22.35
CA ALA A 9 -38.13 -12.86 -23.66
C ALA A 9 -37.76 -11.84 -24.75
N LEU A 10 -38.38 -10.66 -24.72
CA LEU A 10 -38.10 -9.59 -25.67
C LEU A 10 -36.68 -9.03 -25.52
N LEU A 11 -36.17 -8.93 -24.29
CA LEU A 11 -34.80 -8.51 -24.02
C LEU A 11 -33.77 -9.53 -24.53
N ARG A 12 -34.03 -10.83 -24.31
CA ARG A 12 -33.16 -11.93 -24.76
C ARG A 12 -33.09 -11.99 -26.29
N GLU A 13 -34.22 -11.84 -26.97
CA GLU A 13 -34.28 -11.75 -28.43
C GLU A 13 -33.48 -10.54 -28.96
N ARG A 14 -33.60 -9.38 -28.29
CA ARG A 14 -32.87 -8.17 -28.68
C ARG A 14 -31.36 -8.32 -28.51
N LEU A 15 -30.91 -9.01 -27.46
CA LEU A 15 -29.50 -9.32 -27.23
C LEU A 15 -28.94 -10.27 -28.29
N HIS A 16 -29.69 -11.33 -28.64
CA HIS A 16 -29.27 -12.27 -29.69
C HIS A 16 -29.07 -11.56 -31.04
N ARG A 17 -30.02 -10.70 -31.41
CA ARG A 17 -29.92 -9.90 -32.64
C ARG A 17 -28.74 -8.92 -32.63
N ALA A 18 -28.40 -8.38 -31.45
CA ALA A 18 -27.25 -7.49 -31.32
C ALA A 18 -25.93 -8.27 -31.45
N ASP A 19 -25.85 -9.48 -30.91
CA ASP A 19 -24.65 -10.34 -30.99
C ASP A 19 -24.39 -10.81 -32.44
N GLU A 20 -25.45 -11.18 -33.18
CA GLU A 20 -25.35 -11.52 -34.61
C GLU A 20 -24.82 -10.38 -35.48
N GLN A 21 -24.98 -9.12 -35.05
CA GLN A 21 -24.47 -7.95 -35.76
C GLN A 21 -22.99 -7.66 -35.47
N ILE A 22 -22.37 -8.35 -34.51
CA ILE A 22 -20.96 -8.14 -34.16
C ILE A 22 -20.10 -8.99 -35.10
N GLU A 23 -19.61 -8.38 -36.18
CA GLU A 23 -18.62 -9.00 -37.04
C GLU A 23 -17.19 -8.69 -36.55
N VAL A 24 -16.35 -9.72 -36.45
CA VAL A 24 -14.94 -9.53 -36.07
C VAL A 24 -14.18 -9.01 -37.29
N PRO A 25 -13.49 -7.85 -37.21
CA PRO A 25 -12.71 -7.32 -38.31
C PRO A 25 -11.66 -8.33 -38.80
N ALA A 26 -11.52 -8.46 -40.11
CA ALA A 26 -10.50 -9.31 -40.72
C ALA A 26 -9.10 -8.95 -40.18
N GLY A 27 -8.35 -9.97 -39.73
CA GLY A 27 -7.00 -9.80 -39.20
C GLY A 27 -6.90 -9.28 -37.77
N LEU A 28 -8.01 -9.06 -37.04
CA LEU A 28 -7.98 -8.65 -35.63
C LEU A 28 -7.14 -9.61 -34.77
N TRP A 29 -7.32 -10.92 -34.95
CA TRP A 29 -6.55 -11.93 -34.24
C TRP A 29 -5.07 -11.99 -34.63
N ALA A 30 -4.72 -11.57 -35.86
CA ALA A 30 -3.32 -11.47 -36.28
C ALA A 30 -2.62 -10.30 -35.57
N ARG A 31 -3.28 -9.13 -35.48
CA ARG A 31 -2.75 -7.97 -34.74
C ARG A 31 -2.55 -8.24 -33.26
N ILE A 32 -3.47 -8.97 -32.62
CA ILE A 32 -3.33 -9.36 -31.20
C ILE A 32 -2.12 -10.28 -31.02
N LYS A 33 -1.90 -11.23 -31.93
CA LYS A 33 -0.72 -12.13 -31.90
C LYS A 33 0.59 -11.38 -32.14
N GLU A 34 0.62 -10.41 -33.05
CA GLU A 34 1.80 -9.57 -33.32
C GLU A 34 2.12 -8.65 -32.13
N SER A 35 1.09 -8.07 -31.51
CA SER A 35 1.24 -7.19 -30.33
C SER A 35 1.69 -7.94 -29.07
N GLY A 36 1.55 -9.27 -29.05
CA GLY A 36 2.02 -10.13 -27.96
C GLY A 36 3.54 -10.28 -27.88
N THR A 37 4.28 -9.80 -28.89
CA THR A 37 5.75 -9.74 -28.83
C THR A 37 6.17 -8.37 -28.30
N VAL A 38 6.16 -8.20 -26.99
CA VAL A 38 6.92 -7.12 -26.34
C VAL A 38 8.41 -7.39 -26.63
N PRO A 39 9.13 -6.52 -27.37
CA PRO A 39 10.57 -6.63 -27.43
C PRO A 39 11.11 -6.42 -26.01
N GLY A 40 11.93 -7.36 -25.53
CA GLY A 40 12.63 -7.23 -24.25
C GLY A 40 13.37 -5.89 -24.14
N PRO A 41 13.64 -5.40 -22.91
CA PRO A 41 14.17 -4.07 -22.69
C PRO A 41 15.46 -3.86 -23.50
N ALA A 42 15.41 -2.89 -24.40
CA ALA A 42 16.57 -2.41 -25.12
C ALA A 42 17.63 -1.93 -24.12
N ALA A 43 18.88 -2.31 -24.40
CA ALA A 43 20.08 -2.01 -23.65
C ALA A 43 20.25 -0.51 -23.32
N PRO A 44 21.02 -0.18 -22.26
CA PRO A 44 21.28 1.20 -21.86
C PRO A 44 22.05 1.97 -22.94
N VAL A 45 21.50 3.10 -23.37
CA VAL A 45 22.20 4.10 -24.19
C VAL A 45 23.37 4.65 -23.37
N THR A 46 24.59 4.28 -23.77
CA THR A 46 25.83 4.72 -23.13
C THR A 46 26.30 5.98 -23.85
N LEU A 47 26.14 7.14 -23.22
CA LEU A 47 26.62 8.41 -23.76
C LEU A 47 28.15 8.50 -23.54
N THR A 48 28.93 8.09 -24.53
CA THR A 48 30.39 8.27 -24.54
C THR A 48 30.75 9.70 -24.95
N GLY A 49 31.15 10.53 -24.00
CA GLY A 49 31.80 11.83 -24.24
C GLY A 49 33.22 11.83 -23.69
N ARG A 50 34.21 11.77 -24.59
CA ARG A 50 35.65 11.66 -24.34
C ARG A 50 36.28 13.05 -24.16
N VAL A 51 37.14 13.18 -23.17
CA VAL A 51 38.04 14.31 -22.84
C VAL A 51 39.15 14.48 -23.90
N PRO A 52 39.72 15.68 -24.07
CA PRO A 52 41.19 15.77 -24.04
C PRO A 52 41.75 16.87 -23.11
N PRO A 53 43.05 16.77 -22.73
CA PRO A 53 43.66 17.52 -21.63
C PRO A 53 44.47 18.74 -22.11
N GLY A 54 44.72 19.70 -21.21
CA GLY A 54 45.64 20.81 -21.41
C GLY A 54 46.24 21.28 -20.09
N THR A 55 47.56 21.26 -20.02
CA THR A 55 48.47 21.40 -18.87
C THR A 55 48.74 22.88 -18.47
N PRO A 56 49.55 23.17 -17.42
CA PRO A 56 49.48 24.35 -16.55
C PRO A 56 50.36 25.50 -17.04
N VAL A 57 50.22 26.71 -16.47
CA VAL A 57 51.33 27.68 -16.21
C VAL A 57 50.85 28.76 -15.21
N THR A 58 51.61 28.93 -14.11
CA THR A 58 51.75 30.12 -13.24
C THR A 58 53.08 30.80 -13.67
N PRO A 59 53.35 32.14 -13.63
CA PRO A 59 53.11 33.16 -12.58
C PRO A 59 52.66 34.55 -13.15
N ALA A 60 52.36 35.63 -12.42
CA ALA A 60 53.25 36.45 -11.56
C ALA A 60 52.47 37.62 -10.89
N ALA A 61 52.99 38.11 -9.76
CA ALA A 61 52.65 39.37 -9.08
C ALA A 61 53.31 40.60 -9.81
N PRO A 62 53.22 41.91 -9.41
CA PRO A 62 52.81 42.49 -8.11
C PRO A 62 52.05 43.88 -8.11
N VAL A 63 51.74 44.36 -6.88
CA VAL A 63 51.30 45.67 -6.24
C VAL A 63 51.45 47.04 -6.97
N PRO A 64 51.06 48.24 -6.43
CA PRO A 64 50.30 48.69 -5.20
C PRO A 64 49.20 49.78 -5.48
N VAL A 65 48.40 50.35 -4.57
CA VAL A 65 48.67 51.48 -3.61
C VAL A 65 47.35 51.88 -2.93
N GLY A 66 47.42 52.29 -1.65
CA GLY A 66 46.43 53.14 -0.93
C GLY A 66 45.57 52.37 0.09
N GLY A 67 45.81 52.41 1.41
CA GLY A 67 45.77 53.58 2.30
C GLY A 67 44.33 53.73 2.83
N SER A 68 43.99 53.86 4.12
CA SER A 68 44.70 53.93 5.39
C SER A 68 43.65 53.92 6.53
N VAL A 69 44.13 53.76 7.76
CA VAL A 69 43.50 54.15 9.05
C VAL A 69 42.55 53.14 9.74
N ARG A 70 42.99 52.70 10.93
CA ARG A 70 42.20 52.00 11.95
C ARG A 70 41.38 52.99 12.77
N LEU A 71 40.11 52.70 13.07
CA LEU A 71 39.44 53.18 14.29
C LEU A 71 38.37 52.17 14.78
N GLY A 72 38.59 51.62 15.99
CA GLY A 72 37.52 51.39 16.98
C GLY A 72 36.71 50.08 16.96
N PRO A 73 36.74 49.26 18.04
CA PRO A 73 35.87 48.10 18.21
C PRO A 73 34.50 48.55 18.78
N SER A 74 33.38 48.14 18.17
CA SER A 74 32.06 48.64 18.61
C SER A 74 30.95 47.58 18.46
N ARG A 75 30.59 47.00 19.61
CA ARG A 75 29.31 46.35 20.02
C ARG A 75 28.69 45.24 19.17
N ARG A 76 28.79 45.25 17.84
CA ARG A 76 28.06 44.33 16.93
C ARG A 76 28.51 42.87 17.04
N ARG A 77 29.78 42.61 17.34
CA ARG A 77 30.30 41.24 17.56
C ARG A 77 29.86 40.64 18.89
N ALA A 78 29.70 41.47 19.93
CA ALA A 78 29.23 41.00 21.24
C ALA A 78 27.75 40.57 21.19
N TYR A 79 26.90 41.34 20.49
CA TYR A 79 25.50 40.96 20.28
C TYR A 79 25.34 39.67 19.46
N ALA A 80 26.21 39.43 18.47
CA ALA A 80 26.18 38.20 17.68
C ALA A 80 26.54 36.96 18.51
N VAL A 81 27.47 37.09 19.46
CA VAL A 81 27.85 36.00 20.39
C VAL A 81 26.77 35.75 21.44
N VAL A 82 26.14 36.80 21.97
CA VAL A 82 25.04 36.64 22.95
C VAL A 82 23.82 35.98 22.29
N LEU A 83 23.48 36.37 21.05
CA LEU A 83 22.37 35.76 20.32
C LEU A 83 22.63 34.28 19.97
N SER A 84 23.86 33.90 19.64
CA SER A 84 24.17 32.49 19.36
C SER A 84 24.14 31.61 20.61
N VAL A 85 24.57 32.14 21.77
CA VAL A 85 24.45 31.45 23.06
C VAL A 85 22.99 31.30 23.48
N ALA A 86 22.17 32.36 23.33
CA ALA A 86 20.75 32.28 23.67
C ALA A 86 19.99 31.27 22.78
N ALA A 87 20.30 31.23 21.47
CA ALA A 87 19.66 30.30 20.53
C ALA A 87 20.02 28.83 20.81
N THR A 88 21.28 28.55 21.17
CA THR A 88 21.70 27.18 21.53
C THR A 88 21.07 26.72 22.84
N VAL A 89 21.00 27.59 23.86
CA VAL A 89 20.30 27.28 25.12
C VAL A 89 18.81 27.01 24.89
N ALA A 90 18.14 27.80 24.04
CA ALA A 90 16.73 27.58 23.70
C ALA A 90 16.52 26.26 22.95
N ALA A 91 17.39 25.91 22.00
CA ALA A 91 17.30 24.64 21.26
C ALA A 91 17.53 23.43 22.17
N VAL A 92 18.49 23.51 23.10
CA VAL A 92 18.76 22.45 24.09
C VAL A 92 17.61 22.33 25.08
N ALA A 93 17.04 23.45 25.56
CA ALA A 93 15.89 23.42 26.46
C ALA A 93 14.64 22.85 25.77
N LEU A 94 14.38 23.20 24.50
CA LEU A 94 13.27 22.66 23.73
C LEU A 94 13.47 21.17 23.40
N GLY A 95 14.69 20.76 23.05
CA GLY A 95 15.04 19.35 22.83
C GLY A 95 14.91 18.51 24.10
N ALA A 96 15.40 19.02 25.23
CA ALA A 96 15.29 18.38 26.53
C ALA A 96 13.82 18.29 26.98
N TRP A 97 13.02 19.34 26.79
CA TRP A 97 11.59 19.33 27.11
C TRP A 97 10.82 18.31 26.27
N TRP A 98 11.21 18.12 25.01
CA TRP A 98 10.59 17.13 24.13
C TRP A 98 10.96 15.68 24.53
N LEU A 99 12.19 15.47 25.01
CA LEU A 99 12.69 14.17 25.48
C LEU A 99 12.20 13.80 26.90
N LEU A 100 11.97 14.80 27.75
CA LEU A 100 11.50 14.63 29.13
C LEU A 100 9.99 14.78 29.26
N ARG A 101 9.23 14.84 28.15
CA ARG A 101 7.76 14.84 28.21
C ARG A 101 7.31 13.64 29.03
N PRO A 102 6.69 13.84 30.21
CA PRO A 102 6.12 12.75 30.97
C PRO A 102 5.07 12.12 30.07
N ALA A 103 5.25 10.84 29.74
CA ALA A 103 4.18 10.05 29.15
C ALA A 103 2.96 10.24 30.06
N GLY A 104 1.89 10.81 29.51
CA GLY A 104 0.68 11.07 30.27
C GLY A 104 0.28 9.81 31.02
N THR A 105 -0.12 9.97 32.28
CA THR A 105 -0.66 8.92 33.15
C THR A 105 -2.05 8.49 32.65
N GLY A 106 -2.10 7.96 31.44
CA GLY A 106 -3.20 7.13 30.98
C GLY A 106 -3.01 5.71 31.49
N PRO A 107 -4.09 4.94 31.69
CA PRO A 107 -3.99 3.52 31.97
C PRO A 107 -3.11 2.85 30.89
N PRO A 108 -2.27 1.86 31.25
CA PRO A 108 -1.43 1.18 30.28
C PRO A 108 -2.33 0.63 29.16
N PRO A 109 -1.95 0.79 27.88
CA PRO A 109 -2.70 0.14 26.80
C PRO A 109 -2.78 -1.35 27.13
N ALA A 110 -4.00 -1.89 27.13
CA ALA A 110 -4.23 -3.33 27.24
C ALA A 110 -3.21 -4.02 26.32
N ALA A 111 -2.46 -4.98 26.87
CA ALA A 111 -1.34 -5.64 26.22
C ALA A 111 -1.62 -5.78 24.73
N ALA A 112 -0.92 -5.00 23.90
CA ALA A 112 -1.14 -5.02 22.46
C ALA A 112 -0.87 -6.46 22.00
N VAL A 113 -1.93 -7.22 21.74
CA VAL A 113 -1.84 -8.54 21.12
C VAL A 113 -1.01 -8.30 19.88
N ARG A 114 0.19 -8.92 19.84
CA ARG A 114 1.11 -8.70 18.73
C ARG A 114 0.46 -9.29 17.49
N ALA A 115 -0.08 -8.42 16.65
CA ALA A 115 -0.68 -8.84 15.39
C ALA A 115 0.37 -9.59 14.56
N VAL A 116 -0.03 -10.74 14.04
CA VAL A 116 0.81 -11.64 13.27
C VAL A 116 0.77 -11.21 11.81
N PRO A 117 1.90 -10.93 11.15
CA PRO A 117 1.90 -10.56 9.75
C PRO A 117 1.51 -11.78 8.89
N ILE A 118 0.48 -11.62 8.06
CA ILE A 118 0.08 -12.65 7.10
C ILE A 118 0.08 -12.10 5.68
N ALA A 119 0.54 -12.91 4.74
CA ALA A 119 0.49 -12.56 3.32
C ALA A 119 -0.82 -13.03 2.70
N VAL A 120 -1.43 -12.16 1.91
CA VAL A 120 -2.57 -12.48 1.06
C VAL A 120 -2.10 -13.33 -0.11
N TYR A 121 -2.81 -14.42 -0.35
CA TYR A 121 -2.52 -15.38 -1.40
C TYR A 121 -3.74 -15.55 -2.32
N ASN A 122 -3.57 -15.15 -3.59
CA ASN A 122 -4.47 -15.52 -4.68
C ASN A 122 -4.05 -16.86 -5.32
N SER A 123 -4.99 -17.80 -5.36
CA SER A 123 -4.91 -19.13 -5.99
C SER A 123 -4.65 -19.04 -7.49
N GLU A 124 -5.28 -18.08 -8.17
CA GLU A 124 -5.14 -17.87 -9.60
C GLU A 124 -3.78 -17.29 -9.96
N ALA A 125 -2.97 -18.05 -10.71
CA ALA A 125 -1.61 -17.66 -11.07
C ALA A 125 -1.54 -16.33 -11.83
N ALA A 126 -2.47 -16.11 -12.76
CA ALA A 126 -2.55 -14.87 -13.55
C ALA A 126 -2.72 -13.63 -12.67
N CYS A 127 -3.43 -13.75 -11.54
CA CYS A 127 -3.71 -12.64 -10.64
C CYS A 127 -2.61 -12.36 -9.60
N ARG A 128 -1.55 -13.16 -9.55
CA ARG A 128 -0.45 -12.95 -8.58
C ARG A 128 0.43 -11.75 -8.92
N HIS A 129 0.49 -11.37 -10.20
CA HIS A 129 1.28 -10.24 -10.69
C HIS A 129 0.43 -9.00 -11.02
N LEU A 130 -0.90 -9.11 -10.92
CA LEU A 130 -1.83 -8.06 -11.33
C LEU A 130 -2.49 -7.42 -10.12
N ARG A 131 -2.59 -6.09 -10.15
CA ARG A 131 -3.31 -5.29 -9.15
C ARG A 131 -4.58 -4.63 -9.71
N SER A 132 -5.29 -5.36 -10.57
CA SER A 132 -6.58 -4.93 -11.13
C SER A 132 -7.73 -5.21 -10.15
N LEU A 133 -8.91 -4.66 -10.43
CA LEU A 133 -10.12 -4.92 -9.63
C LEU A 133 -10.60 -6.37 -9.73
N GLU A 134 -10.41 -7.01 -10.88
CA GLU A 134 -10.73 -8.43 -11.11
C GLU A 134 -9.87 -9.36 -10.25
N CYS A 135 -8.59 -9.01 -10.06
CA CYS A 135 -7.64 -9.80 -9.27
C CYS A 135 -7.65 -9.47 -7.78
N ALA A 136 -8.55 -8.57 -7.35
CA ALA A 136 -8.63 -8.14 -5.97
C ALA A 136 -9.49 -9.09 -5.14
N LEU A 137 -8.95 -9.54 -4.01
CA LEU A 137 -9.65 -10.35 -3.02
C LEU A 137 -10.43 -9.46 -2.05
N ARG A 138 -11.62 -9.90 -1.66
CA ARG A 138 -12.50 -9.16 -0.75
C ARG A 138 -12.12 -9.45 0.70
N LEU A 139 -12.19 -8.41 1.54
CA LEU A 139 -12.29 -8.58 2.98
C LEU A 139 -13.77 -8.56 3.36
N ALA A 140 -14.20 -9.61 4.08
CA ALA A 140 -15.57 -9.71 4.54
C ALA A 140 -15.80 -8.87 5.80
N LYS A 141 -17.06 -8.49 6.04
CA LYS A 141 -17.48 -7.82 7.26
C LYS A 141 -17.73 -8.83 8.38
N ASP A 142 -18.33 -9.97 8.04
CA ASP A 142 -18.74 -11.03 8.97
C ASP A 142 -18.29 -12.40 8.42
N PRO A 143 -17.57 -13.23 9.21
CA PRO A 143 -17.07 -14.53 8.76
C PRO A 143 -18.14 -15.63 8.70
N TYR A 144 -19.35 -15.39 9.21
CA TYR A 144 -20.45 -16.37 9.23
C TYR A 144 -21.48 -16.15 8.12
N VAL A 145 -21.50 -14.95 7.54
CA VAL A 145 -22.32 -14.58 6.36
C VAL A 145 -21.65 -15.10 5.07
N PRO A 146 -22.41 -15.51 4.04
CA PRO A 146 -21.82 -15.90 2.75
C PRO A 146 -20.82 -14.86 2.21
N TYR A 147 -19.69 -15.33 1.69
CA TYR A 147 -18.61 -14.46 1.22
C TYR A 147 -18.99 -13.65 -0.02
N SER A 148 -19.85 -14.22 -0.87
CA SER A 148 -20.39 -13.59 -2.08
C SER A 148 -21.51 -12.59 -1.79
N GLU A 149 -22.00 -12.50 -0.55
CA GLU A 149 -23.08 -11.60 -0.19
C GLU A 149 -22.64 -10.14 -0.46
N PRO A 150 -23.40 -9.35 -1.25
CA PRO A 150 -22.99 -7.99 -1.61
C PRO A 150 -22.69 -7.10 -0.40
N GLY A 151 -23.51 -7.20 0.66
CA GLY A 151 -23.33 -6.44 1.90
C GLY A 151 -22.21 -6.94 2.83
N ASN A 152 -21.64 -8.12 2.56
CA ASN A 152 -20.54 -8.68 3.34
C ASN A 152 -19.18 -8.26 2.76
N PHE A 153 -18.90 -6.96 2.74
CA PHE A 153 -17.72 -6.37 2.12
C PHE A 153 -17.22 -5.17 2.91
N VAL A 154 -15.92 -5.13 3.19
CA VAL A 154 -15.25 -3.97 3.81
C VAL A 154 -14.23 -3.34 2.86
N GLY A 155 -13.65 -4.13 1.97
CA GLY A 155 -12.72 -3.62 0.99
C GLY A 155 -11.94 -4.70 0.26
N ARG A 156 -10.87 -4.28 -0.41
CA ARG A 156 -10.10 -5.11 -1.33
C ARG A 156 -8.62 -5.15 -0.95
N VAL A 157 -8.03 -6.32 -1.12
CA VAL A 157 -6.61 -6.61 -0.95
C VAL A 157 -6.13 -7.44 -2.14
N TRP A 158 -4.83 -7.44 -2.40
CA TRP A 158 -4.23 -8.13 -3.54
C TRP A 158 -3.23 -9.18 -3.08
N HIS A 159 -2.88 -10.09 -3.99
CA HIS A 159 -1.81 -11.05 -3.76
C HIS A 159 -0.52 -10.33 -3.29
N GLY A 160 0.15 -10.90 -2.28
CA GLY A 160 1.37 -10.36 -1.70
C GLY A 160 1.16 -9.18 -0.74
N ASP A 161 -0.06 -8.67 -0.59
CA ASP A 161 -0.34 -7.70 0.47
C ASP A 161 -0.09 -8.35 1.84
N VAL A 162 0.66 -7.66 2.69
CA VAL A 162 0.92 -8.10 4.08
C VAL A 162 -0.08 -7.39 4.98
N LEU A 163 -0.86 -8.18 5.71
CA LEU A 163 -1.89 -7.72 6.64
C LEU A 163 -1.49 -8.09 8.07
N SER A 164 -1.97 -7.31 9.03
CA SER A 164 -1.81 -7.60 10.45
C SER A 164 -2.99 -8.45 10.93
N ALA A 165 -2.78 -9.74 11.19
CA ALA A 165 -3.79 -10.64 11.73
C ALA A 165 -3.83 -10.58 13.25
N HIS A 166 -4.99 -10.29 13.81
CA HIS A 166 -5.18 -10.15 15.26
C HIS A 166 -5.61 -11.47 15.89
N CYS A 167 -6.58 -12.13 15.28
CA CYS A 167 -7.10 -13.40 15.76
C CYS A 167 -7.72 -14.23 14.61
N VAL A 168 -8.02 -15.50 14.89
CA VAL A 168 -8.66 -16.42 13.96
C VAL A 168 -9.94 -17.03 14.56
N VAL A 169 -10.97 -17.13 13.73
CA VAL A 169 -12.19 -17.93 13.97
C VAL A 169 -12.05 -19.22 13.16
N THR A 170 -12.41 -20.37 13.73
CA THR A 170 -12.22 -21.69 13.10
C THR A 170 -13.51 -22.33 12.61
N ASP A 171 -14.65 -21.77 12.97
CA ASP A 171 -16.02 -22.22 12.72
C ASP A 171 -16.81 -21.22 11.84
N GLY A 172 -16.10 -20.39 11.08
CA GLY A 172 -16.72 -19.50 10.11
C GLY A 172 -17.29 -20.26 8.91
N ARG A 173 -17.94 -19.51 8.01
CA ARG A 173 -18.53 -20.05 6.79
C ARG A 173 -17.47 -20.81 5.98
N LEU A 174 -17.77 -22.06 5.63
CA LEU A 174 -16.93 -22.84 4.73
C LEU A 174 -16.80 -22.12 3.39
N ILE A 175 -15.57 -21.93 2.92
CA ILE A 175 -15.26 -21.38 1.60
C ILE A 175 -14.34 -22.34 0.85
N GLN A 176 -14.48 -22.37 -0.46
CA GLN A 176 -13.60 -23.08 -1.39
C GLN A 176 -12.93 -22.05 -2.31
N ASP A 177 -11.64 -22.20 -2.57
CA ASP A 177 -10.94 -21.42 -3.60
C ASP A 177 -11.01 -22.09 -4.99
N GLU A 178 -10.53 -21.38 -6.00
CA GLU A 178 -10.53 -21.82 -7.39
C GLU A 178 -9.64 -23.05 -7.63
N ALA A 179 -8.74 -23.38 -6.68
CA ALA A 179 -7.91 -24.57 -6.71
C ALA A 179 -8.54 -25.76 -5.95
N GLY A 180 -9.75 -25.60 -5.42
CA GLY A 180 -10.47 -26.63 -4.68
C GLY A 180 -10.09 -26.74 -3.20
N VAL A 181 -9.25 -25.84 -2.68
CA VAL A 181 -8.89 -25.83 -1.25
C VAL A 181 -10.05 -25.26 -0.46
N THR A 182 -10.46 -25.94 0.61
CA THR A 182 -11.54 -25.51 1.49
C THR A 182 -11.03 -25.06 2.87
N SER A 183 -11.74 -24.14 3.50
CA SER A 183 -11.47 -23.74 4.89
C SER A 183 -12.68 -23.13 5.57
N THR A 184 -12.81 -23.38 6.86
CA THR A 184 -13.72 -22.67 7.79
C THR A 184 -12.98 -21.63 8.62
N ARG A 185 -11.67 -21.44 8.40
CA ARG A 185 -10.86 -20.49 9.15
C ARG A 185 -11.01 -19.09 8.56
N TRP A 186 -11.16 -18.10 9.42
CA TRP A 186 -11.26 -16.69 9.05
C TRP A 186 -10.39 -15.85 9.97
N TYR A 187 -9.52 -15.03 9.38
CA TYR A 187 -8.59 -14.19 10.12
C TYR A 187 -9.11 -12.76 10.20
N LEU A 188 -9.23 -12.22 11.41
CA LEU A 188 -9.49 -10.80 11.61
C LEU A 188 -8.20 -10.05 11.31
N VAL A 189 -8.22 -9.23 10.26
CA VAL A 189 -7.03 -8.57 9.74
C VAL A 189 -7.21 -7.07 9.63
N THR A 190 -6.14 -6.33 9.82
CA THR A 190 -6.05 -4.92 9.44
C THR A 190 -5.10 -4.76 8.27
N ALA A 191 -5.60 -4.21 7.18
CA ALA A 191 -4.83 -3.85 6.00
C ALA A 191 -4.14 -2.49 6.17
N ARG A 192 -3.21 -2.19 5.24
CA ARG A 192 -2.61 -0.86 5.15
C ARG A 192 -3.72 0.19 5.01
N LYS A 193 -3.60 1.32 5.71
CA LYS A 193 -4.63 2.37 5.86
C LYS A 193 -5.75 2.06 6.88
N GLY A 194 -5.60 1.04 7.73
CA GLY A 194 -6.48 0.81 8.88
C GLY A 194 -7.80 0.10 8.56
N MET A 195 -8.03 -0.27 7.31
CA MET A 195 -9.19 -1.07 6.91
C MET A 195 -9.13 -2.43 7.60
N THR A 196 -10.16 -2.75 8.39
CA THR A 196 -10.22 -3.99 9.17
C THR A 196 -11.37 -4.86 8.70
N GLY A 197 -11.12 -6.13 8.46
CA GLY A 197 -12.12 -7.09 8.00
C GLY A 197 -11.63 -8.53 8.11
N TRP A 198 -12.40 -9.46 7.57
CA TRP A 198 -12.11 -10.88 7.66
C TRP A 198 -11.52 -11.41 6.36
N LEU A 199 -10.33 -12.01 6.46
CA LEU A 199 -9.69 -12.72 5.36
C LEU A 199 -9.98 -14.23 5.47
N PRO A 200 -10.57 -14.87 4.44
CA PRO A 200 -10.79 -16.30 4.48
C PRO A 200 -9.48 -17.09 4.45
N GLY A 201 -9.43 -18.21 5.16
CA GLY A 201 -8.20 -18.99 5.34
C GLY A 201 -7.62 -19.58 4.06
N VAL A 202 -8.46 -19.81 3.05
CA VAL A 202 -8.02 -20.23 1.71
C VAL A 202 -7.21 -19.15 0.99
N ARG A 203 -7.35 -17.87 1.39
CA ARG A 203 -6.66 -16.70 0.81
C ARG A 203 -5.37 -16.34 1.53
N THR A 204 -4.80 -17.25 2.30
CA THR A 204 -3.47 -17.12 2.88
C THR A 204 -2.74 -18.46 2.87
N ARG A 205 -1.42 -18.41 3.01
CA ARG A 205 -0.54 -19.57 3.22
C ARG A 205 0.30 -19.37 4.49
N ASN A 206 -0.26 -18.64 5.45
CA ASN A 206 0.41 -18.35 6.71
C ASN A 206 0.81 -19.64 7.44
N THR A 207 2.07 -19.72 7.85
CA THR A 207 2.64 -20.83 8.63
C THR A 207 2.77 -20.48 10.11
N GLN A 208 2.58 -19.21 10.48
CA GLN A 208 2.66 -18.75 11.86
C GLN A 208 1.31 -18.93 12.57
N GLU A 209 1.35 -19.28 13.85
CA GLU A 209 0.13 -19.40 14.65
C GLU A 209 -0.46 -18.02 14.96
N VAL A 210 -1.76 -17.87 14.68
CA VAL A 210 -2.57 -16.70 15.04
C VAL A 210 -3.48 -17.12 16.18
N PRO A 211 -3.59 -16.35 17.27
CA PRO A 211 -4.42 -16.71 18.42
C PRO A 211 -5.90 -16.79 18.03
N VAL A 212 -6.66 -17.64 18.71
CA VAL A 212 -8.11 -17.74 18.51
C VAL A 212 -8.79 -16.48 19.07
N CYS A 213 -9.83 -15.98 18.39
CA CYS A 213 -10.55 -14.79 18.84
C CYS A 213 -11.25 -15.02 20.19
N SER A 214 -11.11 -14.05 21.09
CA SER A 214 -11.87 -14.02 22.34
C SER A 214 -13.37 -13.84 22.07
N PRO A 215 -14.25 -14.34 22.95
CA PRO A 215 -15.69 -14.09 22.85
C PRO A 215 -15.98 -12.58 22.80
N GLY A 216 -16.56 -12.09 21.70
CA GLY A 216 -16.87 -10.67 21.48
C GLY A 216 -15.96 -9.95 20.48
N GLU A 217 -14.74 -10.43 20.25
CA GLU A 217 -13.81 -9.85 19.26
C GLU A 217 -14.12 -10.34 17.84
N GLY A 218 -14.73 -11.52 17.73
CA GLY A 218 -15.17 -12.14 16.48
C GLY A 218 -16.46 -11.56 15.87
N ARG A 219 -17.11 -10.61 16.53
CA ARG A 219 -18.37 -10.00 16.07
C ARG A 219 -18.12 -8.50 15.86
N PRO A 220 -18.23 -7.96 14.64
CA PRO A 220 -18.08 -6.53 14.44
C PRO A 220 -19.10 -5.81 15.29
N SER A 221 -18.67 -4.79 16.03
CA SER A 221 -19.52 -3.83 16.72
C SER A 221 -20.48 -3.18 15.71
N GLY A 222 -21.70 -3.70 15.65
CA GLY A 222 -22.70 -3.35 14.65
C GLY A 222 -23.95 -4.23 14.76
N GLY A 223 -24.61 -4.17 15.91
CA GLY A 223 -26.00 -4.58 16.15
C GLY A 223 -26.47 -3.86 17.42
N PRO A 224 -27.63 -3.19 17.41
CA PRO A 224 -28.95 -3.83 17.30
C PRO A 224 -29.47 -3.97 15.87
#